data_AF-A0A815NRY3-F1
#
_entry.id   AF-A0A815NRY3-F1
#
_cell.length_a   1.000
_cell.length_b   1.000
_cell.length_c   1.000
_cell.angle_alpha   90.00
_cell.angle_beta   90.00
_cell.angle_gamma   90.00
#
_symmetry.space_group_name_H-M   'P 1'
#
loop_
_entity.id
_entity.type
_entity.pdbx_description
1 polymer ?
#
loop_
_entity_poly.entity_id
_entity_poly.type
_entity_poly.pdbx_seq_one_letter_code
_entity_poly.pdbx_strand_id
1 'polypeptide(L)'
;MRRTIRCMTTKMTSMMQNSIKPEGDGSHVFASLAGVDMNKPLESRFVELKKQTIQGYEQQVKDSWYRLLDSLKHEIAIIRSSNQSIIPQVNFNDMKNLSSDIKNRIKTRGVMIIRNVLPNEIHIQKHFHKDKPVLYELYWSPAQILARADCRVLEALKFANSFWHASSATRICLQENIMYADRLRIRQPGDAQFALGPHVDGGSIERWEDPEYRSWYSSIFQGLREENDFFDATHRVRAQMSLYNMAGGCSAFRTWQGWLSLSTVSPGGGGLLVNPLLKLTTSYWLLRPFFRRIKENDSWEIDESSIWQGAVPGRIQEMNDSLHPDLAL
;
A
#
# COMPACT_ATOMS: atom_id res chain seq x y z
N MET A 1 54.18 3.73 2.50
CA MET A 1 53.45 2.43 2.60
C MET A 1 52.06 2.59 2.02
N ARG A 2 51.80 2.05 0.81
CA ARG A 2 50.45 1.96 0.25
C ARG A 2 49.79 0.68 0.80
N ARG A 3 48.67 0.81 1.53
CA ARG A 3 47.89 -0.33 2.00
C ARG A 3 46.93 -0.76 0.88
N THR A 4 47.17 -1.93 0.31
CA THR A 4 46.28 -2.60 -0.64
C THR A 4 45.13 -3.25 0.14
N ILE A 5 43.90 -2.80 -0.08
CA ILE A 5 42.71 -3.47 0.47
C ILE A 5 42.37 -4.62 -0.47
N ARG A 6 42.57 -5.87 -0.02
CA ARG A 6 42.11 -7.08 -0.71
C ARG A 6 40.61 -7.23 -0.44
N CYS A 7 39.79 -7.09 -1.48
CA CYS A 7 38.39 -7.48 -1.45
C CYS A 7 38.33 -9.02 -1.55
N MET A 8 37.91 -9.69 -0.47
CA MET A 8 37.59 -11.11 -0.52
C MET A 8 36.22 -11.29 -1.17
N THR A 9 36.20 -11.91 -2.35
CA THR A 9 34.97 -12.36 -3.02
C THR A 9 34.50 -13.66 -2.38
N THR A 10 33.61 -13.56 -1.40
CA THR A 10 32.84 -14.72 -0.93
C THR A 10 31.82 -15.07 -2.02
N LYS A 11 31.96 -16.25 -2.65
CA LYS A 11 30.94 -16.80 -3.55
C LYS A 11 29.66 -17.03 -2.76
N MET A 12 28.67 -16.16 -2.94
CA MET A 12 27.30 -16.39 -2.51
C MET A 12 26.60 -17.22 -3.61
N THR A 13 26.46 -18.51 -3.37
CA THR A 13 25.61 -19.40 -4.17
C THR A 13 24.16 -19.18 -3.74
N SER A 14 23.42 -18.41 -4.53
CA SER A 14 21.96 -18.46 -4.60
C SER A 14 21.54 -17.81 -5.91
N MET A 15 21.02 -18.63 -6.83
CA MET A 15 20.41 -18.16 -8.08
C MET A 15 19.10 -17.44 -7.74
N MET A 16 19.16 -16.16 -7.38
CA MET A 16 18.07 -15.25 -7.71
C MET A 16 18.23 -14.92 -9.18
N GLN A 17 17.41 -15.55 -10.03
CA GLN A 17 17.15 -15.00 -11.36
C GLN A 17 16.51 -13.63 -11.14
N ASN A 18 17.33 -12.58 -11.08
CA ASN A 18 16.87 -11.21 -11.24
C ASN A 18 16.45 -11.05 -12.71
N SER A 19 15.28 -11.60 -13.06
CA SER A 19 14.63 -11.30 -14.32
C SER A 19 14.35 -9.79 -14.32
N ILE A 20 14.91 -9.08 -15.30
CA ILE A 20 14.59 -7.67 -15.54
C ILE A 20 13.06 -7.58 -15.71
N LYS A 21 12.41 -6.71 -14.94
CA LYS A 21 10.96 -6.51 -15.06
C LYS A 21 10.66 -5.94 -16.45
N PRO A 22 9.63 -6.42 -17.15
CA PRO A 22 9.25 -5.86 -18.44
C PRO A 22 8.89 -4.37 -18.29
N GLU A 23 9.39 -3.55 -19.21
CA GLU A 23 8.98 -2.16 -19.37
C GLU A 23 7.53 -2.11 -19.92
N GLY A 24 6.71 -1.19 -19.43
CA GLY A 24 5.33 -1.05 -19.88
C GLY A 24 4.64 0.21 -19.33
N ASP A 25 3.62 0.68 -20.04
CA ASP A 25 2.73 1.74 -19.56
C ASP A 25 2.07 1.29 -18.25
N GLY A 26 2.07 2.17 -17.24
CA GLY A 26 1.53 1.90 -15.91
C GLY A 26 0.05 1.49 -15.92
N SER A 27 -0.67 1.74 -17.02
CA SER A 27 -2.03 1.25 -17.24
C SER A 27 -2.13 -0.28 -17.21
N HIS A 28 -1.11 -1.01 -17.67
CA HIS A 28 -1.11 -2.47 -17.66
C HIS A 28 -1.05 -3.07 -16.25
N VAL A 29 -0.65 -2.30 -15.23
CA VAL A 29 -0.67 -2.78 -13.85
C VAL A 29 -2.11 -3.03 -13.36
N PHE A 30 -3.08 -2.30 -13.92
CA PHE A 30 -4.48 -2.38 -13.55
C PHE A 30 -5.22 -3.38 -14.45
N ALA A 31 -5.86 -4.38 -13.84
CA ALA A 31 -6.72 -5.33 -14.52
C ALA A 31 -7.86 -4.60 -15.26
N SER A 32 -8.49 -3.61 -14.61
CA SER A 32 -9.59 -2.83 -15.19
C SER A 32 -9.19 -2.09 -16.48
N LEU A 33 -8.01 -1.45 -16.49
CA LEU A 33 -7.49 -0.74 -17.66
C LEU A 33 -6.99 -1.70 -18.75
N ALA A 34 -6.56 -2.90 -18.36
CA ALA A 34 -6.11 -3.94 -19.28
C ALA A 34 -7.26 -4.81 -19.85
N GLY A 35 -8.53 -4.50 -19.54
CA GLY A 35 -9.69 -5.27 -19.99
C GLY A 35 -9.78 -6.67 -19.38
N VAL A 36 -9.14 -6.90 -18.24
CA VAL A 36 -9.14 -8.18 -17.54
C VAL A 36 -10.37 -8.27 -16.63
N ASP A 37 -11.18 -9.31 -16.83
CA ASP A 37 -12.35 -9.57 -15.98
C ASP A 37 -11.93 -10.14 -14.62
N MET A 38 -12.06 -9.32 -13.57
CA MET A 38 -11.76 -9.69 -12.19
C MET A 38 -12.78 -10.67 -11.57
N ASN A 39 -13.91 -10.93 -12.22
CA ASN A 39 -14.88 -11.94 -11.79
C ASN A 39 -14.59 -13.33 -12.35
N LYS A 40 -13.65 -13.44 -13.29
CA LYS A 40 -13.28 -14.72 -13.87
C LYS A 40 -12.56 -15.58 -12.82
N PRO A 41 -13.02 -16.82 -12.56
CA PRO A 41 -12.32 -17.73 -11.67
C PRO A 41 -10.87 -17.98 -12.14
N LEU A 42 -9.94 -17.98 -11.19
CA LEU A 42 -8.54 -18.34 -11.43
C LEU A 42 -8.37 -19.87 -11.53
N GLU A 43 -7.14 -20.34 -11.77
CA GLU A 43 -6.79 -21.77 -11.77
C GLU A 43 -7.20 -22.49 -10.47
N SER A 44 -7.48 -23.80 -10.56
CA SER A 44 -7.99 -24.60 -9.44
C SER A 44 -7.08 -24.62 -8.21
N ARG A 45 -5.75 -24.48 -8.39
CA ARG A 45 -4.79 -24.36 -7.27
C ARG A 45 -5.14 -23.22 -6.32
N PHE A 46 -5.82 -22.18 -6.80
CA PHE A 46 -6.24 -21.07 -5.98
C PHE A 46 -7.47 -21.38 -5.11
N VAL A 47 -8.28 -22.40 -5.45
CA VAL A 47 -9.29 -22.92 -4.51
C VAL A 47 -8.58 -23.51 -3.29
N GLU A 48 -7.55 -24.31 -3.53
CA GLU A 48 -6.78 -24.92 -2.44
C GLU A 48 -5.98 -23.91 -1.63
N LEU A 49 -5.45 -22.86 -2.28
CA LEU A 49 -4.83 -21.74 -1.57
C LEU A 49 -5.81 -21.08 -0.58
N LYS A 50 -7.07 -20.84 -0.97
CA LYS A 50 -8.08 -20.31 -0.04
C LYS A 50 -8.27 -21.25 1.14
N LYS A 51 -8.58 -22.52 0.88
CA LYS A 51 -8.81 -23.51 1.95
C LYS A 51 -7.62 -23.60 2.91
N GLN A 52 -6.40 -23.68 2.39
CA GLN A 52 -5.18 -23.73 3.19
C GLN A 52 -4.94 -22.47 4.03
N THR A 53 -5.36 -21.30 3.56
CA THR A 53 -5.08 -20.03 4.24
C THR A 53 -5.85 -19.93 5.57
N ILE A 54 -7.06 -20.47 5.64
CA ILE A 54 -7.93 -20.40 6.83
C ILE A 54 -8.16 -21.76 7.49
N GLN A 55 -7.38 -22.78 7.11
CA GLN A 55 -7.58 -24.16 7.54
C GLN A 55 -7.57 -24.28 9.07
N GLY A 56 -8.64 -24.83 9.64
CA GLY A 56 -8.81 -25.00 11.09
C GLY A 56 -9.28 -23.74 11.83
N TYR A 57 -9.49 -22.63 11.12
CA TYR A 57 -9.98 -21.36 11.65
C TYR A 57 -11.25 -20.86 10.94
N GLU A 58 -11.93 -21.73 10.19
CA GLU A 58 -13.03 -21.35 9.30
C GLU A 58 -14.16 -20.64 10.05
N GLN A 59 -14.53 -21.16 11.22
CA GLN A 59 -15.57 -20.55 12.05
C GLN A 59 -15.11 -19.23 12.68
N GLN A 60 -13.87 -19.17 13.18
CA GLN A 60 -13.30 -17.98 13.79
C GLN A 60 -13.18 -16.83 12.77
N VAL A 61 -12.79 -17.15 11.54
CA VAL A 61 -12.75 -16.22 10.42
C VAL A 61 -14.15 -15.75 10.05
N LYS A 62 -15.14 -16.65 10.02
CA LYS A 62 -16.55 -16.29 9.80
C LYS A 62 -17.09 -15.35 10.88
N ASP A 63 -16.83 -15.62 12.14
CA ASP A 63 -17.26 -14.74 13.23
C ASP A 63 -16.54 -13.38 13.17
N SER A 64 -15.25 -13.39 12.83
CA SER A 64 -14.44 -12.18 12.63
C SER A 64 -14.97 -11.32 11.48
N TRP A 65 -15.44 -11.95 10.40
CA TRP A 65 -16.06 -11.28 9.26
C TRP A 65 -17.31 -10.50 9.68
N TYR A 66 -18.22 -11.10 10.46
CA TYR A 66 -19.40 -10.38 10.96
C TYR A 66 -19.02 -9.21 11.87
N ARG A 67 -18.08 -9.42 12.81
CA ARG A 67 -17.56 -8.32 13.66
C ARG A 67 -16.91 -7.20 12.84
N LEU A 68 -16.24 -7.56 11.74
CA LEU A 68 -15.58 -6.61 10.84
C LEU A 68 -16.61 -5.74 10.10
N LEU A 69 -17.66 -6.34 9.56
CA LEU A 69 -18.74 -5.60 8.87
C LEU A 69 -19.42 -4.59 9.79
N ASP A 70 -19.69 -4.97 11.04
CA ASP A 70 -20.26 -4.06 12.04
C ASP A 70 -19.32 -2.88 12.37
N SER A 71 -18.03 -3.19 12.59
CA SER A 71 -17.00 -2.16 12.84
C SER A 71 -16.85 -1.19 11.67
N LEU A 72 -16.87 -1.70 10.43
CA LEU A 72 -16.80 -0.87 9.22
C LEU A 72 -17.98 0.07 9.12
N LYS A 73 -19.20 -0.43 9.32
CA LYS A 73 -20.43 0.39 9.27
C LYS A 73 -20.34 1.57 10.22
N HIS A 74 -19.86 1.34 11.44
CA HIS A 74 -19.69 2.40 12.44
C HIS A 74 -18.62 3.44 12.02
N GLU A 75 -17.42 2.99 11.65
CA GLU A 75 -16.31 3.89 11.29
C GLU A 75 -16.56 4.67 10.00
N ILE A 76 -17.27 4.09 9.03
CA ILE A 76 -17.67 4.79 7.79
C ILE A 76 -18.61 5.96 8.12
N ALA A 77 -19.55 5.79 9.07
CA ALA A 77 -20.41 6.89 9.51
C ALA A 77 -19.61 8.03 10.15
N ILE A 78 -18.54 7.72 10.90
CA ILE A 78 -17.63 8.71 11.47
C ILE A 78 -16.86 9.44 10.36
N ILE A 79 -16.37 8.74 9.34
CA ILE A 79 -15.66 9.37 8.22
C ILE A 79 -16.56 10.34 7.47
N ARG A 80 -17.81 9.92 7.17
CA ARG A 80 -18.80 10.76 6.47
C ARG A 80 -19.10 12.06 7.20
N SER A 81 -19.13 12.04 8.53
CA SER A 81 -19.37 13.24 9.35
C SER A 81 -18.11 14.10 9.56
N SER A 82 -16.92 13.51 9.52
CA SER A 82 -15.66 14.20 9.83
C SER A 82 -14.99 14.86 8.63
N ASN A 83 -15.35 14.48 7.40
CA ASN A 83 -14.74 14.98 6.16
C ASN A 83 -13.19 14.93 6.23
N GLN A 84 -12.47 15.98 5.80
CA GLN A 84 -10.98 15.97 5.80
C GLN A 84 -10.36 15.99 7.20
N SER A 85 -11.10 16.34 8.25
CA SER A 85 -10.55 16.45 9.63
C SER A 85 -10.14 15.09 10.22
N ILE A 86 -10.61 14.00 9.63
CA ILE A 86 -10.27 12.63 10.02
C ILE A 86 -8.77 12.33 9.84
N ILE A 87 -8.15 12.94 8.82
CA ILE A 87 -6.75 12.74 8.46
C ILE A 87 -5.86 13.50 9.46
N PRO A 88 -4.99 12.80 10.21
CA PRO A 88 -4.11 13.45 11.17
C PRO A 88 -3.09 14.33 10.44
N GLN A 89 -2.88 15.53 10.96
CA GLN A 89 -1.91 16.50 10.45
C GLN A 89 -0.89 16.82 11.53
N VAL A 90 0.36 16.92 11.12
CA VAL A 90 1.51 17.17 11.99
C VAL A 90 2.32 18.29 11.37
N ASN A 91 2.74 19.28 12.16
CA ASN A 91 3.73 20.25 11.72
C ASN A 91 5.12 19.62 11.82
N PHE A 92 5.98 19.86 10.82
CA PHE A 92 7.35 19.36 10.80
C PHE A 92 8.12 19.67 12.11
N ASN A 93 7.96 20.88 12.64
CA ASN A 93 8.66 21.31 13.86
C ASN A 93 8.18 20.58 15.13
N ASP A 94 6.98 19.99 15.11
CA ASP A 94 6.37 19.35 16.28
C ASP A 94 6.55 17.82 16.29
N MET A 95 7.13 17.24 15.23
CA MET A 95 7.22 15.77 15.05
C MET A 95 7.88 15.04 16.22
N LYS A 96 8.84 15.67 16.91
CA LYS A 96 9.56 15.08 18.05
C LYS A 96 8.72 15.01 19.33
N ASN A 97 7.70 15.87 19.46
CA ASN A 97 6.95 16.09 20.69
C ASN A 97 5.46 15.78 20.54
N LEU A 98 5.10 14.86 19.65
CA LEU A 98 3.68 14.49 19.45
C LEU A 98 3.11 13.72 20.63
N SER A 99 1.88 14.08 21.00
CA SER A 99 1.09 13.34 21.97
C SER A 99 0.85 11.89 21.51
N SER A 100 0.60 11.00 22.48
CA SER A 100 0.15 9.64 22.23
C SER A 100 -1.09 9.59 21.34
N ASP A 101 -2.00 10.54 21.52
CA ASP A 101 -3.28 10.57 20.80
C ASP A 101 -3.08 10.80 19.30
N ILE A 102 -2.21 11.72 18.91
CA ILE A 102 -1.88 11.94 17.49
C ILE A 102 -1.18 10.71 16.91
N LYS A 103 -0.24 10.12 17.65
CA LYS A 103 0.44 8.89 17.20
C LYS A 103 -0.55 7.74 17.00
N ASN A 104 -1.48 7.55 17.92
CA ASN A 104 -2.53 6.54 17.82
C ASN A 104 -3.46 6.82 16.64
N ARG A 105 -3.86 8.09 16.41
CA ARG A 105 -4.63 8.47 15.23
C ARG A 105 -3.89 8.16 13.93
N ILE A 106 -2.58 8.42 13.85
CA ILE A 106 -1.77 8.07 12.67
C ILE A 106 -1.78 6.56 12.45
N LYS A 107 -1.57 5.76 13.51
CA LYS A 107 -1.61 4.29 13.43
C LYS A 107 -2.98 3.77 12.98
N THR A 108 -4.06 4.29 13.57
CA THR A 108 -5.43 3.88 13.24
C THR A 108 -5.82 4.26 11.81
N ARG A 109 -5.48 5.47 11.38
CA ARG A 109 -5.87 5.99 10.07
C ARG A 109 -4.95 5.52 8.94
N GLY A 110 -3.70 5.15 9.25
CA GLY A 110 -2.71 4.69 8.26
C GLY A 110 -2.30 5.74 7.24
N VAL A 111 -2.49 7.01 7.57
CA VAL A 111 -2.20 8.16 6.70
C VAL A 111 -1.93 9.36 7.59
N MET A 112 -1.05 10.25 7.15
CA MET A 112 -0.76 11.51 7.82
C MET A 112 -0.35 12.59 6.83
N ILE A 113 -0.54 13.84 7.19
CA ILE A 113 -0.01 15.00 6.47
C ILE A 113 1.06 15.66 7.33
N ILE A 114 2.29 15.73 6.83
CA ILE A 114 3.37 16.49 7.46
C ILE A 114 3.44 17.86 6.79
N ARG A 115 3.05 18.91 7.51
CA ARG A 115 3.02 20.29 7.05
C ARG A 115 4.38 20.95 7.23
N ASN A 116 4.70 21.87 6.32
CA ASN A 116 5.86 22.75 6.42
C ASN A 116 7.22 22.00 6.47
N VAL A 117 7.31 20.84 5.78
CA VAL A 117 8.58 20.11 5.64
C VAL A 117 9.63 20.96 4.91
N LEU A 118 9.21 21.64 3.85
CA LEU A 118 10.05 22.54 3.07
C LEU A 118 9.40 23.94 3.03
N PRO A 119 10.21 25.02 2.98
CA PRO A 119 9.71 26.38 2.81
C PRO A 119 9.09 26.56 1.41
N ASN A 120 8.12 27.48 1.30
CA ASN A 120 7.40 27.76 0.06
C ASN A 120 8.30 28.32 -1.07
N GLU A 121 9.48 28.83 -0.72
CA GLU A 121 10.39 29.53 -1.64
C GLU A 121 11.37 28.62 -2.39
N ILE A 122 11.28 27.30 -2.25
CA ILE A 122 12.15 26.41 -3.04
C ILE A 122 11.74 26.51 -4.51
N HIS A 123 12.51 27.30 -5.26
CA HIS A 123 12.32 27.56 -6.68
C HIS A 123 12.79 26.34 -7.48
N ILE A 124 11.96 25.30 -7.51
CA ILE A 124 12.12 24.19 -8.44
C ILE A 124 11.80 24.75 -9.83
N GLN A 125 12.82 25.01 -10.66
CA GLN A 125 12.64 25.53 -12.02
C GLN A 125 11.71 24.61 -12.81
N LYS A 126 10.53 25.13 -13.15
CA LYS A 126 9.45 24.41 -13.83
C LYS A 126 9.63 24.50 -15.35
N HIS A 127 10.60 23.79 -15.90
CA HIS A 127 10.70 23.62 -17.37
C HIS A 127 9.76 22.49 -17.82
N PHE A 128 8.45 22.76 -17.84
CA PHE A 128 7.44 21.78 -18.26
C PHE A 128 6.66 22.30 -19.48
N HIS A 129 6.54 21.47 -20.51
CA HIS A 129 5.78 21.81 -21.72
C HIS A 129 4.28 21.68 -21.44
N LYS A 130 3.48 22.65 -21.92
CA LYS A 130 2.03 22.73 -21.67
C LYS A 130 1.22 21.58 -22.32
N ASP A 131 1.78 20.88 -23.31
CA ASP A 131 1.08 19.88 -24.12
C ASP A 131 1.42 18.43 -23.74
N LYS A 132 1.84 18.17 -22.49
CA LYS A 132 2.42 16.88 -22.05
C LYS A 132 1.63 16.21 -20.91
N PRO A 133 1.75 14.86 -20.77
CA PRO A 133 0.92 14.02 -19.89
C PRO A 133 0.91 14.43 -18.41
N VAL A 134 -0.16 14.06 -17.69
CA VAL A 134 -0.31 14.28 -16.24
C VAL A 134 0.81 13.64 -15.42
N LEU A 135 1.35 12.53 -15.92
CA LEU A 135 2.44 11.76 -15.30
C LEU A 135 3.71 11.88 -16.16
N TYR A 136 4.80 12.33 -15.54
CA TYR A 136 6.09 12.52 -16.16
C TYR A 136 7.04 11.40 -15.71
N GLU A 137 7.54 10.61 -16.66
CA GLU A 137 8.60 9.61 -16.46
C GLU A 137 9.98 10.28 -16.33
N LEU A 138 10.06 11.22 -15.41
CA LEU A 138 11.25 11.97 -15.04
C LEU A 138 11.69 11.48 -13.66
N TYR A 139 12.93 11.03 -13.54
CA TYR A 139 13.42 10.37 -12.32
C TYR A 139 14.60 11.10 -11.68
N TRP A 140 15.46 11.75 -12.47
CA TRP A 140 16.78 12.24 -12.04
C TRP A 140 16.97 13.75 -12.25
N SER A 141 15.88 14.52 -12.31
CA SER A 141 16.02 15.97 -12.40
C SER A 141 16.76 16.53 -11.18
N PRO A 142 17.53 17.63 -11.32
CA PRO A 142 18.21 18.26 -10.19
C PRO A 142 17.27 18.53 -9.01
N ALA A 143 16.04 18.98 -9.29
CA ALA A 143 15.03 19.23 -8.27
C ALA A 143 14.60 17.97 -7.51
N GLN A 144 14.41 16.84 -8.19
CA GLN A 144 14.06 15.57 -7.53
C GLN A 144 15.21 15.05 -6.67
N ILE A 145 16.45 15.15 -7.15
CA ILE A 145 17.63 14.72 -6.39
C ILE A 145 17.80 15.58 -5.14
N LEU A 146 17.72 16.91 -5.28
CA LEU A 146 17.83 17.84 -4.16
C LEU A 146 16.71 17.65 -3.14
N ALA A 147 15.46 17.49 -3.57
CA ALA A 147 14.34 17.25 -2.66
C ALA A 147 14.48 15.93 -1.88
N ARG A 148 14.94 14.85 -2.54
CA ARG A 148 15.16 13.54 -1.87
C ARG A 148 16.34 13.55 -0.90
N ALA A 149 17.34 14.41 -1.14
CA ALA A 149 18.52 14.54 -0.30
C ALA A 149 18.38 15.62 0.80
N ASP A 150 17.30 16.41 0.79
CA ASP A 150 17.09 17.47 1.79
C ASP A 150 16.95 16.88 3.19
N CYS A 151 17.73 17.41 4.14
CA CYS A 151 17.74 16.93 5.53
C CYS A 151 16.36 16.92 6.20
N ARG A 152 15.48 17.87 5.85
CA ARG A 152 14.12 17.96 6.41
C ARG A 152 13.23 16.85 5.85
N VAL A 153 13.38 16.53 4.57
CA VAL A 153 12.68 15.40 3.95
C VAL A 153 13.17 14.09 4.57
N LEU A 154 14.48 13.91 4.73
CA LEU A 154 15.04 12.73 5.38
C LEU A 154 14.58 12.58 6.84
N GLU A 155 14.48 13.68 7.59
CA GLU A 155 13.96 13.68 8.96
C GLU A 155 12.46 13.31 9.00
N ALA A 156 11.65 13.81 8.06
CA ALA A 156 10.25 13.45 7.93
C ALA A 156 10.06 11.96 7.58
N LEU A 157 10.90 11.41 6.70
CA LEU A 157 10.88 9.97 6.36
C LEU A 157 11.30 9.11 7.57
N LYS A 158 12.34 9.53 8.31
CA LYS A 158 12.75 8.85 9.54
C LYS A 158 11.66 8.88 10.61
N PHE A 159 10.97 10.02 10.76
CA PHE A 159 9.81 10.14 11.62
C PHE A 159 8.69 9.16 11.20
N ALA A 160 8.36 9.08 9.92
CA ALA A 160 7.35 8.13 9.43
C ALA A 160 7.75 6.68 9.71
N ASN A 161 9.01 6.31 9.49
CA ASN A 161 9.49 4.95 9.78
C ASN A 161 9.49 4.62 11.27
N SER A 162 9.53 5.62 12.18
CA SER A 162 9.50 5.39 13.63
C SER A 162 8.21 4.74 14.15
N PHE A 163 7.15 4.72 13.33
CA PHE A 163 5.92 4.00 13.65
C PHE A 163 6.07 2.48 13.50
N TRP A 164 7.04 2.04 12.70
CA TRP A 164 7.32 0.65 12.41
C TRP A 164 8.30 0.05 13.42
N HIS A 165 8.21 -1.26 13.59
CA HIS A 165 9.17 -2.06 14.33
C HIS A 165 9.40 -3.39 13.62
N ALA A 166 10.35 -4.18 14.12
CA ALA A 166 10.58 -5.53 13.65
C ALA A 166 11.25 -6.34 14.77
N SER A 167 11.17 -7.67 14.69
CA SER A 167 11.92 -8.56 15.56
C SER A 167 13.42 -8.28 15.50
N SER A 168 14.14 -8.53 16.59
CA SER A 168 15.60 -8.32 16.65
C SER A 168 16.39 -9.16 15.65
N ALA A 169 15.82 -10.27 15.18
CA ALA A 169 16.42 -11.16 14.18
C ALA A 169 16.23 -10.64 12.74
N THR A 170 15.32 -9.69 12.52
CA THR A 170 15.02 -9.15 11.21
C THR A 170 16.09 -8.15 10.76
N ARG A 171 16.73 -8.41 9.62
CA ARG A 171 17.77 -7.54 9.05
C ARG A 171 17.14 -6.32 8.35
N ILE A 172 16.79 -5.30 9.14
CA ILE A 172 16.27 -4.03 8.64
C ILE A 172 16.82 -2.87 9.46
N CYS A 173 17.08 -1.73 8.80
CA CYS A 173 17.30 -0.44 9.45
C CYS A 173 16.11 0.45 9.13
N LEU A 174 15.37 0.89 10.15
CA LEU A 174 14.21 1.78 9.99
C LEU A 174 14.60 3.27 10.14
N GLN A 175 15.82 3.54 10.62
CA GLN A 175 16.34 4.87 10.86
C GLN A 175 16.94 5.53 9.61
N GLU A 176 17.25 4.73 8.59
CA GLU A 176 17.85 5.16 7.33
C GLU A 176 16.97 4.75 6.15
N ASN A 177 16.89 5.60 5.13
CA ASN A 177 16.11 5.34 3.93
C ASN A 177 17.03 5.22 2.73
N ILE A 178 16.72 4.27 1.84
CA ILE A 178 17.31 4.25 0.50
C ILE A 178 16.58 5.25 -0.41
N MET A 179 17.29 5.83 -1.36
CA MET A 179 16.65 6.70 -2.35
C MET A 179 15.88 5.86 -3.37
N TYR A 180 14.56 5.91 -3.31
CA TYR A 180 13.68 5.35 -4.33
C TYR A 180 13.33 6.44 -5.35
N ALA A 181 13.86 6.33 -6.58
CA ALA A 181 13.57 7.28 -7.65
C ALA A 181 12.21 6.97 -8.28
N ASP A 182 11.29 7.93 -8.18
CA ASP A 182 9.95 7.84 -8.74
C ASP A 182 9.64 9.06 -9.62
N ARG A 183 8.51 8.98 -10.31
CA ARG A 183 7.98 9.92 -11.29
C ARG A 183 7.50 11.22 -10.65
N LEU A 184 7.09 12.15 -11.51
CA LEU A 184 6.47 13.42 -11.13
C LEU A 184 5.06 13.49 -11.71
N ARG A 185 4.10 14.04 -10.94
CA ARG A 185 2.74 14.28 -11.41
C ARG A 185 2.42 15.77 -11.42
N ILE A 186 1.96 16.29 -12.57
CA ILE A 186 1.48 17.66 -12.74
C ILE A 186 0.11 17.58 -13.40
N ARG A 187 -0.95 17.91 -12.63
CA ARG A 187 -2.32 17.90 -13.12
C ARG A 187 -2.80 19.34 -13.36
N GLN A 188 -3.32 19.61 -14.55
CA GLN A 188 -3.91 20.91 -14.87
C GLN A 188 -5.34 21.01 -14.30
N PRO A 189 -5.82 22.20 -13.94
CA PRO A 189 -7.22 22.41 -13.56
C PRO A 189 -8.18 21.90 -14.66
N GLY A 190 -9.24 21.18 -14.27
CA GLY A 190 -10.22 20.62 -15.20
C GLY A 190 -9.82 19.30 -15.87
N ASP A 191 -8.59 18.83 -15.68
CA ASP A 191 -8.14 17.57 -16.26
C ASP A 191 -8.77 16.37 -15.53
N ALA A 192 -9.50 15.52 -16.27
CA ALA A 192 -10.08 14.27 -15.79
C ALA A 192 -9.32 13.03 -16.28
N GLN A 193 -8.25 13.21 -17.04
CA GLN A 193 -7.41 12.11 -17.53
C GLN A 193 -6.68 11.44 -16.35
N PHE A 194 -6.53 10.11 -16.40
CA PHE A 194 -5.85 9.29 -15.38
C PHE A 194 -6.55 9.26 -13.99
N ALA A 195 -7.88 9.12 -13.94
CA ALA A 195 -8.57 8.72 -12.72
C ALA A 195 -8.43 7.20 -12.49
N LEU A 196 -7.55 6.80 -11.58
CA LEU A 196 -7.40 5.40 -11.17
C LEU A 196 -8.47 5.05 -10.13
N GLY A 197 -9.05 3.86 -10.25
CA GLY A 197 -9.94 3.31 -9.23
C GLY A 197 -9.20 3.03 -7.91
N PRO A 198 -9.93 2.81 -6.80
CA PRO A 198 -9.32 2.41 -5.53
C PRO A 198 -8.46 1.15 -5.67
N HIS A 199 -7.24 1.18 -5.13
CA HIS A 199 -6.30 0.07 -5.24
C HIS A 199 -5.33 0.04 -4.06
N VAL A 200 -4.62 -1.09 -3.91
CA VAL A 200 -3.51 -1.26 -2.96
C VAL A 200 -2.27 -1.77 -3.68
N ASP A 201 -1.22 -0.95 -3.72
CA ASP A 201 0.07 -1.34 -4.29
C ASP A 201 0.80 -2.42 -3.48
N GLY A 202 1.86 -2.94 -4.09
CA GLY A 202 2.82 -3.78 -3.40
C GLY A 202 2.40 -5.25 -3.33
N GLY A 203 2.08 -5.79 -4.50
CA GLY A 203 1.51 -7.12 -4.68
C GLY A 203 0.00 -7.08 -4.75
N SER A 204 -0.57 -8.22 -5.10
CA SER A 204 -2.00 -8.50 -5.22
C SER A 204 -2.27 -9.86 -4.62
N ILE A 205 -2.30 -10.92 -5.43
CA ILE A 205 -2.51 -12.29 -4.99
C ILE A 205 -1.37 -12.81 -4.10
N GLU A 206 -0.18 -12.22 -4.20
CA GLU A 206 1.00 -12.56 -3.39
C GLU A 206 0.73 -12.47 -1.89
N ARG A 207 -0.26 -11.68 -1.45
CA ARG A 207 -0.64 -11.54 -0.04
C ARG A 207 -1.16 -12.81 0.59
N TRP A 208 -1.74 -13.68 -0.23
CA TRP A 208 -2.17 -15.00 0.19
C TRP A 208 -1.14 -16.04 -0.26
N GLU A 209 -0.56 -15.93 -1.44
CA GLU A 209 0.29 -16.98 -1.99
C GLU A 209 1.68 -17.06 -1.35
N ASP A 210 2.35 -15.92 -1.14
CA ASP A 210 3.69 -15.90 -0.55
C ASP A 210 3.63 -16.21 0.96
N PRO A 211 4.43 -17.19 1.46
CA PRO A 211 4.36 -17.59 2.87
C PRO A 211 4.72 -16.48 3.87
N GLU A 212 5.71 -15.63 3.56
CA GLU A 212 6.10 -14.52 4.45
C GLU A 212 5.02 -13.43 4.44
N TYR A 213 4.48 -13.12 3.26
CA TYR A 213 3.38 -12.18 3.13
C TYR A 213 2.11 -12.67 3.85
N ARG A 214 1.76 -13.95 3.70
CA ARG A 214 0.64 -14.56 4.43
C ARG A 214 0.88 -14.55 5.94
N SER A 215 2.10 -14.83 6.38
CA SER A 215 2.47 -14.81 7.80
C SER A 215 2.28 -13.42 8.42
N TRP A 216 2.54 -12.36 7.65
CA TRP A 216 2.30 -10.98 8.07
C TRP A 216 0.83 -10.67 8.40
N TYR A 217 -0.11 -11.42 7.80
CA TYR A 217 -1.55 -11.29 8.02
C TYR A 217 -2.15 -12.48 8.79
N SER A 218 -1.31 -13.33 9.39
CA SER A 218 -1.75 -14.60 10.00
C SER A 218 -2.89 -14.41 11.01
N SER A 219 -2.83 -13.41 11.89
CA SER A 219 -3.89 -13.12 12.86
C SER A 219 -5.24 -12.83 12.18
N ILE A 220 -5.25 -12.18 11.01
CA ILE A 220 -6.48 -11.94 10.24
C ILE A 220 -7.07 -13.27 9.74
N PHE A 221 -6.22 -14.14 9.18
CA PHE A 221 -6.62 -15.44 8.66
C PHE A 221 -6.94 -16.48 9.75
N GLN A 222 -6.66 -16.16 11.02
CA GLN A 222 -7.03 -16.96 12.19
C GLN A 222 -8.28 -16.41 12.91
N GLY A 223 -8.89 -15.33 12.40
CA GLY A 223 -10.07 -14.71 13.00
C GLY A 223 -9.77 -13.74 14.15
N LEU A 224 -8.50 -13.44 14.42
CA LEU A 224 -7.99 -12.53 15.45
C LEU A 224 -7.53 -11.20 14.82
N ARG A 225 -8.35 -10.62 13.94
CA ARG A 225 -7.98 -9.41 13.17
C ARG A 225 -7.56 -8.25 14.08
N GLU A 226 -8.16 -8.14 15.27
CA GLU A 226 -7.90 -7.13 16.29
C GLU A 226 -6.47 -7.19 16.84
N GLU A 227 -5.78 -8.32 16.68
CA GLU A 227 -4.42 -8.53 17.17
C GLU A 227 -3.36 -8.28 16.08
N ASN A 228 -3.75 -8.22 14.79
CA ASN A 228 -2.80 -7.99 13.71
C ASN A 228 -2.14 -6.61 13.85
N ASP A 229 -0.81 -6.60 13.94
CA ASP A 229 0.00 -5.38 13.97
C ASP A 229 0.46 -5.00 12.56
N PHE A 230 -0.11 -3.93 12.02
CA PHE A 230 0.20 -3.43 10.67
C PHE A 230 1.53 -2.68 10.59
N PHE A 231 2.22 -2.48 11.72
CA PHE A 231 3.49 -1.78 11.79
C PHE A 231 4.68 -2.71 12.14
N ASP A 232 4.45 -4.02 12.20
CA ASP A 232 5.51 -5.01 12.35
C ASP A 232 6.09 -5.39 10.97
N ALA A 233 7.32 -5.03 10.67
CA ALA A 233 7.98 -5.35 9.40
C ALA A 233 8.60 -6.76 9.36
N THR A 234 8.52 -7.56 10.44
CA THR A 234 9.26 -8.82 10.63
C THR A 234 9.17 -9.76 9.43
N HIS A 235 7.96 -10.07 8.99
CA HIS A 235 7.71 -10.91 7.82
C HIS A 235 7.71 -10.10 6.52
N ARG A 236 7.34 -8.83 6.62
CA ARG A 236 7.14 -7.94 5.47
C ARG A 236 8.39 -7.71 4.65
N VAL A 237 9.57 -7.71 5.29
CA VAL A 237 10.86 -7.54 4.59
C VAL A 237 11.27 -8.72 3.73
N ARG A 238 10.73 -9.92 4.01
CA ARG A 238 11.01 -11.14 3.25
C ARG A 238 9.88 -11.50 2.28
N ALA A 239 8.75 -10.82 2.38
CA ALA A 239 7.58 -11.06 1.53
C ALA A 239 7.89 -10.82 0.04
N GLN A 240 7.59 -11.80 -0.80
CA GLN A 240 7.74 -11.66 -2.25
C GLN A 240 6.50 -11.01 -2.85
N MET A 241 6.55 -9.69 -3.05
CA MET A 241 5.43 -8.88 -3.57
C MET A 241 5.27 -8.93 -5.10
N SER A 242 6.01 -9.80 -5.81
CA SER A 242 6.09 -9.81 -7.28
C SER A 242 6.36 -11.23 -7.82
N LEU A 243 5.60 -12.23 -7.37
CA LEU A 243 5.75 -13.63 -7.82
C LEU A 243 5.49 -13.78 -9.34
N TYR A 244 4.68 -12.90 -9.91
CA TYR A 244 4.27 -12.94 -11.32
C TYR A 244 4.97 -11.91 -12.20
N ASN A 245 6.06 -11.30 -11.70
CA ASN A 245 6.86 -10.31 -12.43
C ASN A 245 6.03 -9.22 -13.13
N MET A 246 5.10 -8.59 -12.38
CA MET A 246 4.27 -7.50 -12.87
C MET A 246 5.10 -6.39 -13.51
N ALA A 247 4.80 -6.05 -14.77
CA ALA A 247 5.37 -4.90 -15.47
C ALA A 247 5.08 -3.62 -14.68
N GLY A 248 6.10 -2.80 -14.38
CA GLY A 248 5.93 -1.60 -13.55
C GLY A 248 5.70 -1.84 -12.05
N GLY A 249 5.75 -3.10 -11.58
CA GLY A 249 5.61 -3.42 -10.16
C GLY A 249 6.82 -2.94 -9.33
N CYS A 250 6.59 -2.51 -8.09
CA CYS A 250 7.65 -2.05 -7.20
C CYS A 250 8.63 -3.18 -6.84
N SER A 251 9.92 -2.86 -6.70
CA SER A 251 10.98 -3.78 -6.25
C SER A 251 11.47 -3.49 -4.83
N ALA A 252 11.03 -2.39 -4.22
CA ALA A 252 11.44 -1.97 -2.89
C ALA A 252 10.35 -2.25 -1.86
N PHE A 253 10.76 -2.67 -0.65
CA PHE A 253 9.90 -2.58 0.51
C PHE A 253 9.71 -1.10 0.90
N ARG A 254 8.46 -0.64 0.91
CA ARG A 254 8.08 0.71 1.30
C ARG A 254 7.18 0.61 2.54
N THR A 255 7.64 1.14 3.66
CA THR A 255 6.88 1.32 4.90
C THR A 255 5.71 2.28 4.69
N TRP A 256 5.95 3.35 3.93
CA TRP A 256 4.97 4.35 3.57
C TRP A 256 5.10 4.69 2.09
N GLN A 257 3.96 4.95 1.44
CA GLN A 257 3.95 5.75 0.22
C GLN A 257 3.78 7.22 0.60
N GLY A 258 4.33 8.11 -0.20
CA GLY A 258 4.22 9.55 0.04
C GLY A 258 4.77 10.38 -1.11
N TRP A 259 4.42 11.65 -1.10
CA TRP A 259 4.93 12.64 -2.05
C TRP A 259 5.07 14.00 -1.39
N LEU A 260 5.99 14.79 -1.93
CA LEU A 260 6.09 16.20 -1.63
C LEU A 260 5.10 16.97 -2.51
N SER A 261 4.26 17.79 -1.89
CA SER A 261 3.35 18.68 -2.61
C SER A 261 4.12 19.86 -3.22
N LEU A 262 3.97 20.07 -4.54
CA LEU A 262 4.61 21.18 -5.28
C LEU A 262 3.65 22.34 -5.59
N SER A 263 2.41 22.25 -5.10
CA SER A 263 1.34 23.23 -5.29
C SER A 263 0.31 23.11 -4.18
N THR A 264 -0.37 24.21 -3.85
CA THR A 264 -1.53 24.13 -2.96
C THR A 264 -2.65 23.33 -3.63
N VAL A 265 -3.19 22.33 -2.91
CA VAL A 265 -4.32 21.51 -3.38
C VAL A 265 -5.45 21.61 -2.36
N SER A 266 -6.57 22.19 -2.78
CA SER A 266 -7.80 22.24 -1.98
C SER A 266 -8.57 20.91 -2.05
N PRO A 267 -9.43 20.60 -1.06
CA PRO A 267 -10.38 19.51 -1.17
C PRO A 267 -11.17 19.56 -2.50
N GLY A 268 -11.31 18.44 -3.19
CA GLY A 268 -11.94 18.37 -4.51
C GLY A 268 -11.07 18.87 -5.68
N GLY A 269 -9.94 19.54 -5.42
CA GLY A 269 -9.01 20.07 -6.42
C GLY A 269 -8.11 19.04 -7.10
N GLY A 270 -8.53 17.78 -7.18
CA GLY A 270 -7.74 16.71 -7.80
C GLY A 270 -6.61 16.14 -6.93
N GLY A 271 -6.71 16.27 -5.60
CA GLY A 271 -5.84 15.61 -4.63
C GLY A 271 -6.03 14.09 -4.53
N LEU A 272 -5.32 13.44 -3.61
CA LEU A 272 -5.52 12.01 -3.33
C LEU A 272 -6.75 11.78 -2.45
N LEU A 273 -7.49 10.73 -2.78
CA LEU A 273 -8.48 10.13 -1.89
C LEU A 273 -7.89 8.88 -1.24
N VAL A 274 -8.15 8.71 0.04
CA VAL A 274 -7.73 7.52 0.81
C VAL A 274 -8.94 6.95 1.55
N ASN A 275 -8.90 5.66 1.84
CA ASN A 275 -9.74 5.07 2.88
C ASN A 275 -8.93 5.04 4.19
N PRO A 276 -9.20 5.94 5.16
CA PRO A 276 -8.38 6.10 6.36
C PRO A 276 -8.79 5.11 7.47
N LEU A 277 -9.06 3.85 7.11
CA LEU A 277 -9.36 2.74 8.02
C LEU A 277 -8.36 1.60 7.81
N LEU A 278 -7.07 1.86 8.02
CA LEU A 278 -5.97 0.95 7.70
C LEU A 278 -6.29 -0.50 8.07
N LYS A 279 -6.64 -0.73 9.33
CA LYS A 279 -6.91 -2.06 9.87
C LYS A 279 -8.17 -2.69 9.33
N LEU A 280 -9.29 -1.96 9.33
CA LEU A 280 -10.59 -2.51 8.94
C LEU A 280 -10.66 -2.74 7.43
N THR A 281 -10.30 -1.74 6.64
CA THR A 281 -10.32 -1.83 5.18
C THR A 281 -9.35 -2.90 4.68
N THR A 282 -8.14 -2.98 5.25
CA THR A 282 -7.19 -4.05 4.87
C THR A 282 -7.71 -5.44 5.24
N SER A 283 -8.23 -5.61 6.46
CA SER A 283 -8.84 -6.89 6.86
C SER A 283 -10.01 -7.26 5.95
N TYR A 284 -10.80 -6.27 5.50
CA TYR A 284 -11.97 -6.51 4.68
C TYR A 284 -11.60 -7.07 3.32
N TRP A 285 -10.77 -6.38 2.53
CA TRP A 285 -10.43 -6.90 1.21
C TRP A 285 -9.54 -8.14 1.27
N LEU A 286 -8.80 -8.37 2.39
CA LEU A 286 -8.09 -9.64 2.62
C LEU A 286 -9.04 -10.83 2.86
N LEU A 287 -10.14 -10.61 3.59
CA LEU A 287 -11.11 -11.65 3.92
C LEU A 287 -12.22 -11.78 2.85
N ARG A 288 -12.47 -10.74 2.06
CA ARG A 288 -13.54 -10.70 1.04
C ARG A 288 -13.51 -11.88 0.05
N PRO A 289 -12.36 -12.41 -0.41
CA PRO A 289 -12.28 -13.62 -1.25
C PRO A 289 -12.85 -14.89 -0.61
N PHE A 290 -12.89 -14.97 0.72
CA PHE A 290 -13.34 -16.15 1.44
C PHE A 290 -14.83 -16.19 1.67
N PHE A 291 -15.57 -15.13 1.32
CA PHE A 291 -16.99 -15.03 1.60
C PHE A 291 -17.80 -14.72 0.35
N ARG A 292 -18.96 -15.35 0.22
CA ARG A 292 -20.00 -14.98 -0.74
C ARG A 292 -21.31 -14.72 -0.01
N ARG A 293 -22.08 -13.75 -0.52
CA ARG A 293 -23.42 -13.45 -0.01
C ARG A 293 -24.41 -14.50 -0.53
N ILE A 294 -25.21 -15.03 0.38
CA ILE A 294 -26.39 -15.84 0.09
C ILE A 294 -27.53 -14.88 -0.23
N LYS A 295 -28.10 -14.97 -1.45
CA LYS A 295 -29.09 -13.99 -1.94
C LYS A 295 -30.40 -14.05 -1.16
N GLU A 296 -30.75 -15.23 -0.68
CA GLU A 296 -32.04 -15.54 -0.06
C GLU A 296 -32.22 -14.88 1.31
N ASN A 297 -31.13 -14.72 2.06
CA ASN A 297 -31.18 -14.24 3.45
C ASN A 297 -30.13 -13.17 3.78
N ASP A 298 -29.39 -12.67 2.79
CA ASP A 298 -28.30 -11.70 2.91
C ASP A 298 -27.19 -12.10 3.91
N SER A 299 -27.08 -13.40 4.22
CA SER A 299 -26.03 -13.93 5.08
C SER A 299 -24.77 -14.28 4.29
N TRP A 300 -23.67 -14.51 5.00
CA TRP A 300 -22.38 -14.86 4.41
C TRP A 300 -22.02 -16.33 4.67
N GLU A 301 -21.49 -16.97 3.64
CA GLU A 301 -20.90 -18.30 3.72
C GLU A 301 -19.51 -18.34 3.07
N ILE A 302 -18.76 -19.39 3.37
CA ILE A 302 -17.42 -19.57 2.82
C ILE A 302 -17.51 -19.78 1.30
N ASP A 303 -16.71 -19.03 0.56
CA ASP A 303 -16.60 -19.13 -0.89
C ASP A 303 -15.57 -20.19 -1.29
N GLU A 304 -16.05 -21.24 -1.95
CA GLU A 304 -15.20 -22.35 -2.44
C GLU A 304 -14.77 -22.18 -3.90
N SER A 305 -15.01 -21.00 -4.50
CA SER A 305 -14.58 -20.70 -5.87
C SER A 305 -13.14 -20.19 -5.91
N SER A 306 -12.57 -20.05 -7.10
CA SER A 306 -11.29 -19.38 -7.33
C SER A 306 -11.44 -17.90 -7.71
N ILE A 307 -12.50 -17.22 -7.27
CA ILE A 307 -12.68 -15.77 -7.45
C ILE A 307 -12.00 -15.00 -6.30
N TRP A 308 -11.09 -14.09 -6.61
CA TRP A 308 -10.26 -13.39 -5.60
C TRP A 308 -10.55 -11.91 -5.44
N GLN A 309 -11.74 -11.47 -5.84
CA GLN A 309 -12.29 -10.16 -5.46
C GLN A 309 -11.27 -9.02 -5.75
N GLY A 310 -10.82 -8.94 -7.01
CA GLY A 310 -9.89 -7.90 -7.46
C GLY A 310 -8.40 -8.23 -7.33
N ALA A 311 -8.05 -9.38 -6.73
CA ALA A 311 -6.69 -9.88 -6.81
C ALA A 311 -6.49 -10.74 -8.06
N VAL A 312 -5.65 -10.27 -8.99
CA VAL A 312 -5.30 -10.98 -10.23
C VAL A 312 -3.79 -11.16 -10.30
N PRO A 313 -3.28 -12.38 -10.57
CA PRO A 313 -1.85 -12.61 -10.74
C PRO A 313 -1.19 -11.64 -11.72
N GLY A 314 -0.10 -11.00 -11.30
CA GLY A 314 0.64 -10.04 -12.13
C GLY A 314 -0.06 -8.68 -12.33
N ARG A 315 -1.14 -8.40 -11.60
CA ARG A 315 -1.85 -7.11 -11.56
C ARG A 315 -1.96 -6.57 -10.15
N ILE A 316 -2.32 -5.31 -9.97
CA ILE A 316 -2.51 -4.70 -8.64
C ILE A 316 -3.77 -5.21 -7.96
N GLN A 317 -3.88 -5.05 -6.64
CA GLN A 317 -5.15 -5.25 -5.95
C GLN A 317 -6.08 -4.07 -6.24
N GLU A 318 -7.20 -4.34 -6.90
CA GLU A 318 -8.22 -3.32 -7.17
C GLU A 318 -9.46 -3.51 -6.29
N MET A 319 -10.10 -2.40 -5.94
CA MET A 319 -11.39 -2.38 -5.25
C MET A 319 -12.38 -1.51 -6.04
N ASN A 320 -13.64 -1.92 -6.04
CA ASN A 320 -14.74 -1.22 -6.67
C ASN A 320 -16.06 -1.57 -5.96
N ASP A 321 -17.12 -0.83 -6.28
CA ASP A 321 -18.41 -0.93 -5.59
C ASP A 321 -19.11 -2.29 -5.80
N SER A 322 -18.77 -3.02 -6.86
CA SER A 322 -19.32 -4.35 -7.12
C SER A 322 -18.66 -5.42 -6.26
N LEU A 323 -17.32 -5.42 -6.20
CA LEU A 323 -16.54 -6.41 -5.46
C LEU A 323 -16.50 -6.11 -3.95
N HIS A 324 -16.49 -4.82 -3.58
CA HIS A 324 -16.26 -4.33 -2.22
C HIS A 324 -17.29 -3.28 -1.77
N PRO A 325 -18.60 -3.58 -1.85
CA PRO A 325 -19.65 -2.60 -1.57
C PRO A 325 -19.59 -2.02 -0.15
N ASP A 326 -19.11 -2.80 0.82
CA ASP A 326 -19.05 -2.38 2.23
C ASP A 326 -17.92 -1.36 2.52
N LEU A 327 -17.11 -0.98 1.52
CA LEU A 327 -16.07 0.05 1.62
C LEU A 327 -16.51 1.44 1.12
N ALA A 328 -17.76 1.58 0.64
CA ALA A 328 -18.26 2.83 0.08
C ALA A 328 -18.26 3.97 1.13
N LEU A 329 -17.44 5.00 0.90
CA LEU A 329 -17.32 6.18 1.77
C LEU A 329 -18.26 7.30 1.38
#